data_AF-A0A969ST51-F1
#
_entry.id   AF-A0A969ST51-F1
#
_cell.length_a   1.000
_cell.length_b   1.000
_cell.length_c   1.000
_cell.angle_alpha   90.00
_cell.angle_beta   90.00
_cell.angle_gamma   90.00
#
_symmetry.space_group_name_H-M   'P 1'
#
loop_
_entity.id
_entity.type
_entity.pdbx_description
1 polymer ?
#
loop_
_entity_poly.entity_id
_entity_poly.type
_entity_poly.pdbx_seq_one_letter_code
_entity_poly.pdbx_strand_id
1 'polypeptide(L)'
;MNIQIRFGDGTHACGDFSHAAGHGCGTGNRHIIAGGTFSFIHSTNTIAQTAGHGALASGSTILGGSNHNIASGNTGAAIIGGSLIKLTGTTYIDTTSVANLAIMTTPSAGVTGDSVLVRRGTTGKIHAVSQSSIAGAVTPIIQIITGNTTITNSIDVVLVTTTGSTVTVTLPASPTEGKIVRIKDRNGNANTNNITISGNGNNIDGSASASITTNYGSSAMIYSSVLDAWFTIAFVN
;
A
#
# COMPACT_ATOMS: atom_id res chain seq x y z
N MET A 1 39.48 -38.30 -20.53
CA MET A 1 38.53 -37.55 -19.68
C MET A 1 39.20 -37.36 -18.33
N ASN A 2 39.69 -36.16 -18.03
CA ASN A 2 40.37 -35.90 -16.76
C ASN A 2 39.33 -35.48 -15.73
N ILE A 3 38.91 -36.42 -14.89
CA ILE A 3 38.13 -36.11 -13.69
C ILE A 3 39.11 -35.59 -12.64
N GLN A 4 38.97 -34.31 -12.27
CA GLN A 4 39.75 -33.70 -11.20
C GLN A 4 38.87 -33.56 -9.96
N ILE A 5 38.98 -34.51 -9.02
CA ILE A 5 38.32 -34.43 -7.70
C ILE A 5 39.32 -33.80 -6.74
N ARG A 6 39.06 -32.59 -6.27
CA ARG A 6 39.85 -31.97 -5.19
C ARG A 6 39.16 -32.23 -3.86
N PHE A 7 39.87 -32.88 -2.95
CA PHE A 7 39.52 -32.90 -1.53
C PHE A 7 40.30 -31.77 -0.88
N GLY A 8 39.59 -30.81 -0.30
CA GLY A 8 40.21 -29.64 0.29
C GLY A 8 39.23 -28.65 0.88
N ASP A 9 39.80 -27.65 1.51
CA ASP A 9 39.16 -26.63 2.33
C ASP A 9 38.29 -25.61 1.54
N GLY A 10 38.24 -25.69 0.21
CA GLY A 10 37.40 -24.87 -0.67
C GLY A 10 37.09 -25.57 -1.99
N THR A 11 35.98 -25.20 -2.63
CA THR A 11 35.44 -25.83 -3.86
C THR A 11 35.43 -24.80 -4.99
N HIS A 12 36.32 -24.95 -5.97
CA HIS A 12 36.33 -24.12 -7.18
C HIS A 12 35.95 -24.97 -8.39
N ALA A 13 34.83 -24.64 -9.04
CA ALA A 13 34.43 -25.16 -10.32
C ALA A 13 34.52 -24.03 -11.37
N CYS A 14 35.16 -24.29 -12.51
CA CYS A 14 35.29 -23.33 -13.60
C CYS A 14 34.93 -23.98 -14.94
N GLY A 15 34.36 -23.18 -15.84
CA GLY A 15 33.82 -23.61 -17.13
C GLY A 15 32.30 -23.40 -17.22
N ASP A 16 31.75 -23.38 -18.44
CA ASP A 16 30.30 -23.29 -18.63
C ASP A 16 29.60 -24.48 -17.95
N PHE A 17 28.41 -24.23 -17.39
CA PHE A 17 27.63 -25.21 -16.63
C PHE A 17 28.34 -25.75 -15.37
N SER A 18 29.26 -24.98 -14.78
CA SER A 18 29.98 -25.39 -13.57
C SER A 18 29.07 -25.45 -12.33
N HIS A 19 29.31 -26.46 -11.48
CA HIS A 19 28.59 -26.66 -10.22
C HIS A 19 29.57 -26.70 -9.05
N ALA A 20 29.33 -25.90 -8.01
CA ALA A 20 30.11 -25.95 -6.77
C ALA A 20 29.18 -26.00 -5.55
N ALA A 21 29.51 -26.84 -4.57
CA ALA A 21 28.81 -26.91 -3.30
C ALA A 21 29.79 -27.12 -2.13
N GLY A 22 29.43 -26.65 -0.93
CA GLY A 22 30.27 -26.85 0.27
C GLY A 22 29.95 -25.92 1.45
N HIS A 23 30.63 -26.13 2.58
CA HIS A 23 30.58 -25.27 3.77
C HIS A 23 31.82 -24.38 3.83
N GLY A 24 31.67 -23.07 3.64
CA GLY A 24 32.75 -22.11 3.73
C GLY A 24 33.05 -21.77 5.19
N CYS A 25 34.28 -22.02 5.64
CA CYS A 25 34.70 -21.68 7.00
C CYS A 25 35.53 -20.37 7.02
N GLY A 26 35.22 -19.52 8.01
CA GLY A 26 35.55 -18.08 8.05
C GLY A 26 37.01 -17.70 8.16
N THR A 27 37.92 -18.66 8.36
CA THR A 27 39.35 -18.41 8.48
C THR A 27 40.09 -19.16 7.37
N GLY A 28 40.88 -18.44 6.56
CA GLY A 28 41.85 -19.05 5.62
C GLY A 28 41.58 -19.00 4.11
N ASN A 29 40.86 -17.99 3.56
CA ASN A 29 40.74 -17.81 2.10
C ASN A 29 40.07 -18.99 1.35
N ARG A 30 39.06 -19.59 1.99
CA ARG A 30 38.40 -20.83 1.56
C ARG A 30 37.17 -20.56 0.70
N HIS A 31 37.39 -20.24 -0.58
CA HIS A 31 36.29 -19.83 -1.46
C HIS A 31 35.48 -21.03 -2.01
N ILE A 32 34.17 -20.83 -2.13
CA ILE A 32 33.26 -21.71 -2.89
C ILE A 32 32.83 -20.90 -4.12
N ILE A 33 33.32 -21.28 -5.30
CA ILE A 33 33.14 -20.52 -6.54
C ILE A 33 32.72 -21.48 -7.65
N ALA A 34 31.65 -21.13 -8.38
CA ALA A 34 31.33 -21.68 -9.70
C ALA A 34 31.31 -20.53 -10.72
N GLY A 35 32.23 -20.58 -11.69
CA GLY A 35 32.40 -19.55 -12.72
C GLY A 35 32.19 -20.10 -14.12
N GLY A 36 31.60 -19.31 -15.01
CA GLY A 36 31.18 -19.68 -16.37
C GLY A 36 29.68 -19.47 -16.57
N THR A 37 29.20 -19.51 -17.81
CA THR A 37 27.78 -19.29 -18.13
C THR A 37 26.93 -20.43 -17.56
N PHE A 38 25.74 -20.16 -17.01
CA PHE A 38 24.85 -21.17 -16.37
C PHE A 38 25.46 -21.92 -15.17
N SER A 39 26.27 -21.26 -14.34
CA SER A 39 26.85 -21.88 -13.15
C SER A 39 25.87 -21.95 -11.97
N PHE A 40 25.99 -22.99 -11.12
CA PHE A 40 25.18 -23.18 -9.93
C PHE A 40 26.05 -23.31 -8.67
N ILE A 41 25.69 -22.61 -7.59
CA ILE A 41 26.35 -22.73 -6.29
C ILE A 41 25.35 -22.90 -5.16
N HIS A 42 25.59 -23.87 -4.28
CA HIS A 42 24.90 -24.00 -3.00
C HIS A 42 25.92 -24.08 -1.85
N SER A 43 25.97 -23.06 -1.00
CA SER A 43 26.96 -22.97 0.08
C SER A 43 26.42 -22.32 1.35
N THR A 44 26.94 -22.71 2.51
CA THR A 44 26.74 -22.01 3.78
C THR A 44 28.06 -21.35 4.20
N ASN A 45 28.05 -20.06 4.54
CA ASN A 45 29.26 -19.27 4.86
C ASN A 45 29.15 -18.54 6.20
N THR A 46 30.25 -18.37 6.92
CA THR A 46 30.28 -17.61 8.18
C THR A 46 30.23 -16.08 7.97
N ILE A 47 29.80 -15.34 9.01
CA ILE A 47 29.63 -13.87 9.00
C ILE A 47 30.92 -13.04 8.82
N ALA A 48 32.10 -13.65 8.84
CA ALA A 48 33.39 -12.94 8.83
C ALA A 48 33.96 -12.65 7.43
N GLN A 49 33.27 -13.05 6.35
CA GLN A 49 33.79 -12.96 4.98
C GLN A 49 33.36 -11.67 4.26
N THR A 50 34.30 -11.00 3.57
CA THR A 50 34.09 -9.67 2.96
C THR A 50 34.21 -9.63 1.42
N ALA A 51 34.70 -10.68 0.75
CA ALA A 51 34.84 -10.75 -0.72
C ALA A 51 34.97 -12.20 -1.26
N GLY A 52 34.59 -12.44 -2.53
CA GLY A 52 35.00 -13.65 -3.28
C GLY A 52 34.06 -14.87 -3.30
N HIS A 53 32.84 -14.77 -2.79
CA HIS A 53 31.88 -15.88 -2.72
C HIS A 53 30.55 -15.54 -3.39
N GLY A 54 29.98 -16.50 -4.13
CA GLY A 54 28.72 -16.35 -4.85
C GLY A 54 28.83 -16.72 -6.33
N ALA A 55 27.71 -16.65 -7.02
CA ALA A 55 27.63 -16.87 -8.45
C ALA A 55 28.14 -15.62 -9.20
N LEU A 56 29.27 -15.75 -9.89
CA LEU A 56 29.94 -14.65 -10.60
C LEU A 56 29.76 -14.77 -12.12
N ALA A 57 28.54 -15.06 -12.59
CA ALA A 57 28.21 -15.15 -14.01
C ALA A 57 26.73 -14.80 -14.30
N SER A 58 26.44 -14.53 -15.58
CA SER A 58 25.06 -14.32 -16.06
C SER A 58 24.29 -15.65 -16.08
N GLY A 59 23.03 -15.63 -15.62
CA GLY A 59 22.17 -16.82 -15.58
C GLY A 59 22.43 -17.78 -14.40
N SER A 60 23.10 -17.34 -13.34
CA SER A 60 23.43 -18.19 -12.19
C SER A 60 22.41 -18.04 -11.04
N THR A 61 22.19 -19.14 -10.31
CA THR A 61 21.21 -19.22 -9.20
C THR A 61 21.90 -19.59 -7.89
N ILE A 62 21.58 -18.87 -6.81
CA ILE A 62 21.97 -19.21 -5.43
C ILE A 62 20.69 -19.62 -4.67
N LEU A 63 20.68 -20.82 -4.08
CA LEU A 63 19.57 -21.33 -3.26
C LEU A 63 19.97 -21.33 -1.78
N GLY A 64 19.44 -20.39 -1.00
CA GLY A 64 19.67 -20.29 0.46
C GLY A 64 21.10 -19.98 0.88
N GLY A 65 21.33 -19.91 2.22
CA GLY A 65 22.62 -19.61 2.87
C GLY A 65 22.74 -18.16 3.38
N SER A 66 23.93 -17.80 3.91
CA SER A 66 24.26 -16.46 4.41
C SER A 66 25.42 -15.84 3.64
N ASN A 67 25.40 -14.51 3.42
CA ASN A 67 26.45 -13.73 2.75
C ASN A 67 26.67 -14.07 1.26
N HIS A 68 25.60 -13.94 0.46
CA HIS A 68 25.63 -14.15 -1.00
C HIS A 68 25.68 -12.84 -1.77
N ASN A 69 26.38 -12.82 -2.91
CA ASN A 69 26.60 -11.62 -3.75
C ASN A 69 26.27 -11.90 -5.23
N ILE A 70 25.66 -10.92 -5.90
CA ILE A 70 25.59 -10.82 -7.36
C ILE A 70 26.39 -9.58 -7.76
N ALA A 71 27.47 -9.76 -8.54
CA ALA A 71 28.31 -8.64 -8.98
C ALA A 71 27.62 -7.75 -10.02
N SER A 72 28.05 -6.49 -10.11
CA SER A 72 27.58 -5.51 -11.09
C SER A 72 27.74 -6.03 -12.54
N GLY A 73 26.72 -5.80 -13.37
CA GLY A 73 26.74 -6.18 -14.80
C GLY A 73 26.16 -7.56 -15.12
N ASN A 74 25.81 -8.38 -14.12
CA ASN A 74 25.17 -9.68 -14.38
C ASN A 74 23.68 -9.53 -14.69
N THR A 75 23.23 -10.11 -15.81
CA THR A 75 21.83 -10.19 -16.20
C THR A 75 21.28 -11.60 -15.98
N GLY A 76 20.08 -11.73 -15.39
CA GLY A 76 19.40 -13.02 -15.20
C GLY A 76 19.84 -13.85 -13.98
N ALA A 77 20.58 -13.27 -13.04
CA ALA A 77 20.94 -13.93 -11.77
C ALA A 77 19.87 -13.73 -10.70
N ALA A 78 19.63 -14.75 -9.86
CA ALA A 78 18.66 -14.70 -8.77
C ALA A 78 19.20 -15.36 -7.49
N ILE A 79 18.92 -14.73 -6.35
CA ILE A 79 19.09 -15.33 -5.01
C ILE A 79 17.68 -15.65 -4.49
N ILE A 80 17.40 -16.92 -4.23
CA ILE A 80 16.10 -17.38 -3.70
C ILE A 80 16.34 -17.91 -2.27
N GLY A 81 15.99 -17.07 -1.28
CA GLY A 81 16.16 -17.35 0.17
C GLY A 81 17.51 -16.89 0.78
N GLY A 82 17.63 -16.95 2.11
CA GLY A 82 18.87 -16.65 2.87
C GLY A 82 18.78 -15.48 3.87
N SER A 83 19.85 -15.22 4.64
CA SER A 83 20.01 -14.06 5.54
C SER A 83 21.29 -13.26 5.20
N LEU A 84 21.30 -11.94 5.40
CA LEU A 84 22.43 -11.04 5.10
C LEU A 84 22.86 -11.06 3.61
N ILE A 85 21.92 -10.80 2.70
CA ILE A 85 22.12 -10.80 1.24
C ILE A 85 22.68 -9.43 0.80
N LYS A 86 23.90 -9.39 0.22
CA LYS A 86 24.57 -8.14 -0.15
C LYS A 86 24.44 -7.86 -1.65
N LEU A 87 23.43 -7.08 -2.02
CA LEU A 87 23.32 -6.45 -3.33
C LEU A 87 24.17 -5.17 -3.31
N THR A 88 25.27 -5.15 -4.05
CA THR A 88 26.34 -4.14 -3.91
C THR A 88 26.02 -2.76 -4.51
N GLY A 89 24.79 -2.55 -4.99
CA GLY A 89 24.24 -1.24 -5.34
C GLY A 89 23.45 -0.64 -4.17
N THR A 90 23.62 0.66 -3.90
CA THR A 90 23.03 1.39 -2.76
C THR A 90 21.49 1.39 -2.69
N THR A 91 20.80 0.85 -3.69
CA THR A 91 19.33 0.90 -3.82
C THR A 91 18.62 -0.39 -3.36
N TYR A 92 19.33 -1.50 -3.12
CA TYR A 92 18.71 -2.84 -3.08
C TYR A 92 19.10 -3.74 -1.89
N ILE A 93 19.53 -3.20 -0.74
CA ILE A 93 19.83 -4.02 0.46
C ILE A 93 18.58 -4.81 0.90
N ASP A 94 18.72 -6.12 1.17
CA ASP A 94 17.67 -7.06 1.63
C ASP A 94 16.42 -7.18 0.72
N THR A 95 16.59 -7.11 -0.61
CA THR A 95 15.47 -7.23 -1.57
C THR A 95 15.61 -8.41 -2.54
N THR A 96 14.50 -9.07 -2.85
CA THR A 96 14.39 -10.07 -3.92
C THR A 96 13.48 -9.54 -5.01
N SER A 97 13.95 -9.53 -6.26
CA SER A 97 13.13 -9.17 -7.43
C SER A 97 12.54 -10.43 -8.04
N VAL A 98 11.21 -10.46 -8.15
CA VAL A 98 10.46 -11.52 -8.85
C VAL A 98 9.79 -10.92 -10.09
N ALA A 99 10.00 -11.52 -11.25
CA ALA A 99 9.22 -11.18 -12.44
C ALA A 99 7.86 -11.87 -12.34
N ASN A 100 6.76 -11.11 -12.41
CA ASN A 100 5.39 -11.63 -12.42
C ASN A 100 5.07 -12.59 -11.26
N LEU A 101 4.91 -12.05 -10.05
CA LEU A 101 4.50 -12.85 -8.88
C LEU A 101 3.11 -13.46 -9.08
N ALA A 102 3.04 -14.79 -9.08
CA ALA A 102 1.80 -15.54 -9.02
C ALA A 102 1.68 -16.23 -7.65
N ILE A 103 0.54 -16.08 -6.99
CA ILE A 103 0.18 -16.82 -5.77
C ILE A 103 -0.84 -17.88 -6.19
N MET A 104 -0.41 -19.13 -6.26
CA MET A 104 -1.21 -20.21 -6.85
C MET A 104 -2.29 -20.75 -5.90
N THR A 105 -2.11 -20.53 -4.60
CA THR A 105 -3.08 -20.92 -3.56
C THR A 105 -3.71 -19.68 -2.95
N THR A 106 -5.04 -19.66 -2.84
CA THR A 106 -5.76 -18.57 -2.19
C THR A 106 -5.24 -18.38 -0.75
N PRO A 107 -4.71 -17.19 -0.40
CA PRO A 107 -4.35 -16.88 0.98
C PRO A 107 -5.59 -16.91 1.89
N SER A 108 -5.37 -17.11 3.20
CA SER A 108 -6.42 -16.89 4.20
C SER A 108 -7.00 -15.48 4.09
N ALA A 109 -8.28 -15.32 4.42
CA ALA A 109 -8.90 -14.01 4.48
C ALA A 109 -8.21 -13.12 5.51
N GLY A 110 -7.99 -11.85 5.16
CA GLY A 110 -7.40 -10.87 6.08
C GLY A 110 -8.37 -10.40 7.17
N VAL A 111 -7.83 -9.84 8.23
CA VAL A 111 -8.54 -9.25 9.38
C VAL A 111 -8.26 -7.76 9.51
N THR A 112 -9.05 -7.06 10.33
CA THR A 112 -8.80 -5.65 10.64
C THR A 112 -7.40 -5.47 11.26
N GLY A 113 -6.62 -4.56 10.69
CA GLY A 113 -5.24 -4.30 11.09
C GLY A 113 -4.20 -4.92 10.16
N ASP A 114 -4.61 -5.82 9.27
CA ASP A 114 -3.72 -6.34 8.25
C ASP A 114 -3.28 -5.23 7.28
N SER A 115 -2.02 -5.34 6.86
CA SER A 115 -1.44 -4.44 5.87
C SER A 115 -1.78 -4.91 4.46
N VAL A 116 -2.06 -3.95 3.58
CA VAL A 116 -2.18 -4.22 2.15
C VAL A 116 -0.83 -3.94 1.49
N LEU A 117 -0.38 -4.87 0.66
CA LEU A 117 0.85 -4.73 -0.09
C LEU A 117 0.57 -4.08 -1.45
N VAL A 118 1.28 -3.00 -1.76
CA VAL A 118 1.18 -2.26 -3.02
C VAL A 118 2.54 -2.16 -3.69
N ARG A 119 2.57 -2.19 -5.02
CA ARG A 119 3.81 -1.96 -5.79
C ARG A 119 3.95 -0.48 -6.12
N ARG A 120 5.08 0.12 -5.73
CA ARG A 120 5.41 1.49 -6.12
C ARG A 120 5.86 1.53 -7.58
N GLY A 121 5.17 2.32 -8.42
CA GLY A 121 5.42 2.37 -9.87
C GLY A 121 6.85 2.78 -10.24
N THR A 122 7.42 3.75 -9.53
CA THR A 122 8.74 4.33 -9.85
C THR A 122 9.92 3.46 -9.45
N THR A 123 9.81 2.69 -8.37
CA THR A 123 10.93 1.86 -7.87
C THR A 123 10.69 0.37 -8.01
N GLY A 124 9.47 -0.04 -8.36
CA GLY A 124 9.05 -1.44 -8.41
C GLY A 124 9.04 -2.17 -7.06
N LYS A 125 9.29 -1.46 -5.96
CA LYS A 125 9.33 -2.03 -4.60
C LYS A 125 7.91 -2.26 -4.09
N ILE A 126 7.74 -3.33 -3.31
CA ILE A 126 6.51 -3.54 -2.55
C ILE A 126 6.57 -2.71 -1.27
N HIS A 127 5.49 -2.00 -0.98
CA HIS A 127 5.29 -1.24 0.26
C HIS A 127 4.06 -1.79 0.97
N ALA A 128 4.05 -1.72 2.30
CA ALA A 128 2.85 -1.91 3.09
C ALA A 128 2.13 -0.56 3.25
N VAL A 129 0.82 -0.59 3.10
CA VAL A 129 -0.07 0.51 3.47
C VAL A 129 -1.18 -0.03 4.35
N SER A 130 -1.71 0.79 5.25
CA SER A 130 -2.85 0.36 6.07
C SER A 130 -4.06 0.11 5.18
N GLN A 131 -4.88 -0.89 5.49
CA GLN A 131 -6.15 -1.10 4.79
C GLN A 131 -7.02 0.16 4.78
N SER A 132 -6.98 0.95 5.87
CA SER A 132 -7.70 2.22 5.98
C SER A 132 -7.25 3.29 4.98
N SER A 133 -6.01 3.24 4.50
CA SER A 133 -5.48 4.21 3.54
C SER A 133 -5.90 3.95 2.08
N ILE A 134 -6.37 2.74 1.78
CA ILE A 134 -6.91 2.35 0.46
C ILE A 134 -8.43 2.59 0.42
N ALA A 135 -9.06 2.74 1.58
CA ALA A 135 -10.49 2.89 1.70
C ALA A 135 -10.95 4.31 1.29
N GLY A 136 -11.14 4.50 -0.02
CA GLY A 136 -12.30 5.25 -0.54
C GLY A 136 -13.63 4.54 -0.23
N ALA A 137 -13.58 3.37 0.44
CA ALA A 137 -14.68 2.63 1.03
C ALA A 137 -14.76 2.88 2.55
N VAL A 138 -14.73 4.14 2.99
CA VAL A 138 -15.10 4.46 4.37
C VAL A 138 -16.61 4.24 4.47
N THR A 139 -17.06 3.38 5.38
CA THR A 139 -18.47 3.36 5.79
C THR A 139 -18.85 4.80 6.13
N PRO A 140 -19.85 5.40 5.48
CA PRO A 140 -20.15 6.82 5.67
C PRO A 140 -20.39 7.07 7.16
N ILE A 141 -19.75 8.10 7.71
CA ILE A 141 -19.96 8.47 9.10
C ILE A 141 -21.33 9.15 9.18
N ILE A 142 -22.25 8.50 9.89
CA ILE A 142 -23.63 8.95 10.07
C ILE A 142 -23.78 9.66 11.41
N GLN A 143 -24.35 10.86 11.40
CA GLN A 143 -24.80 11.57 12.59
C GLN A 143 -26.32 11.72 12.56
N ILE A 144 -26.98 11.38 13.68
CA ILE A 144 -28.40 11.64 13.88
C ILE A 144 -28.54 12.88 14.76
N ILE A 145 -29.34 13.85 14.34
CA ILE A 145 -29.57 15.08 15.11
C ILE A 145 -31.06 15.33 15.32
N THR A 146 -31.39 16.02 16.41
CA THR A 146 -32.76 16.43 16.78
C THR A 146 -32.90 17.94 16.99
N GLY A 147 -31.82 18.70 16.78
CA GLY A 147 -31.76 20.14 17.02
C GLY A 147 -30.64 20.77 16.19
N ASN A 148 -30.57 22.11 16.25
CA ASN A 148 -29.58 22.88 15.50
C ASN A 148 -28.17 22.38 15.77
N THR A 149 -27.42 22.04 14.72
CA THR A 149 -26.11 21.39 14.84
C THR A 149 -25.16 21.89 13.77
N THR A 150 -23.94 22.25 14.17
CA THR A 150 -22.81 22.46 13.24
C THR A 150 -22.06 21.15 13.06
N ILE A 151 -21.95 20.68 11.82
CA ILE A 151 -21.27 19.42 11.50
C ILE A 151 -19.78 19.66 11.16
N THR A 152 -18.95 18.64 11.37
CA THR A 152 -17.51 18.68 11.09
C THR A 152 -17.17 17.99 9.77
N ASN A 153 -15.94 18.18 9.29
CA ASN A 153 -15.44 17.52 8.08
C ASN A 153 -15.45 15.98 8.13
N SER A 154 -15.57 15.38 9.32
CA SER A 154 -15.64 13.92 9.46
C SER A 154 -17.04 13.35 9.20
N ILE A 155 -18.09 14.16 9.11
CA ILE A 155 -19.47 13.68 8.94
C ILE A 155 -19.83 13.61 7.45
N ASP A 156 -20.37 12.48 7.00
CA ASP A 156 -20.75 12.28 5.59
C ASP A 156 -22.26 12.30 5.38
N VAL A 157 -23.01 11.82 6.38
CA VAL A 157 -24.48 11.73 6.34
C VAL A 157 -25.07 12.29 7.64
N VAL A 158 -26.03 13.19 7.50
CA VAL A 158 -26.82 13.74 8.59
C VAL A 158 -28.26 13.28 8.45
N LEU A 159 -28.74 12.52 9.42
CA LEU A 159 -30.14 12.14 9.53
C LEU A 159 -30.83 13.06 10.53
N VAL A 160 -31.68 13.94 10.03
CA VAL A 160 -32.32 14.97 10.83
C VAL A 160 -33.69 14.47 11.27
N THR A 161 -33.96 14.53 12.57
CA THR A 161 -35.27 14.25 13.15
C THR A 161 -35.85 15.57 13.65
N THR A 162 -36.93 16.07 13.02
CA THR A 162 -37.58 17.30 13.48
C THR A 162 -38.82 16.98 14.31
N THR A 163 -38.91 17.57 15.50
CA THR A 163 -40.02 17.36 16.46
C THR A 163 -40.47 18.71 17.04
N GLY A 164 -41.57 19.25 16.50
CA GLY A 164 -42.22 20.46 17.02
C GLY A 164 -41.48 21.78 16.76
N SER A 165 -40.32 21.74 16.07
CA SER A 165 -39.59 22.92 15.63
C SER A 165 -38.71 22.60 14.42
N THR A 166 -38.38 23.65 13.65
CA THR A 166 -37.42 23.60 12.54
C THR A 166 -36.01 23.31 13.06
N VAL A 167 -35.19 22.62 12.24
CA VAL A 167 -33.80 22.31 12.58
C VAL A 167 -32.86 22.92 11.54
N THR A 168 -31.77 23.54 11.99
CA THR A 168 -30.69 24.05 11.14
C THR A 168 -29.48 23.13 11.22
N VAL A 169 -29.05 22.62 10.06
CA VAL A 169 -27.75 21.96 9.88
C VAL A 169 -26.77 23.01 9.36
N THR A 170 -25.76 23.35 10.14
CA THR A 170 -24.70 24.28 9.73
C THR A 170 -23.51 23.48 9.20
N LEU A 171 -23.14 23.72 7.94
CA LEU A 171 -22.01 23.04 7.28
C LEU A 171 -20.66 23.43 7.92
N PRO A 172 -19.57 22.68 7.69
CA PRO A 172 -18.25 23.02 8.23
C PRO A 172 -17.81 24.43 7.80
N ALA A 173 -17.21 25.20 8.71
CA ALA A 173 -16.71 26.56 8.42
C ALA A 173 -15.44 26.57 7.55
N SER A 174 -14.74 25.43 7.46
CA SER A 174 -13.55 25.27 6.63
C SER A 174 -13.57 23.87 6.00
N PRO A 175 -14.44 23.65 5.01
CA PRO A 175 -14.58 22.37 4.36
C PRO A 175 -13.37 22.06 3.45
N THR A 176 -13.06 20.78 3.28
CA THR A 176 -11.97 20.34 2.40
C THR A 176 -12.45 20.15 0.96
N GLU A 177 -11.59 20.37 -0.03
CA GLU A 177 -11.90 20.12 -1.46
C GLU A 177 -12.57 18.75 -1.65
N GLY A 178 -13.67 18.73 -2.40
CA GLY A 178 -14.40 17.50 -2.71
C GLY A 178 -15.18 16.91 -1.54
N LYS A 179 -15.33 17.64 -0.41
CA LYS A 179 -16.15 17.17 0.71
C LYS A 179 -17.60 17.00 0.25
N ILE A 180 -18.16 15.81 0.47
CA ILE A 180 -19.56 15.52 0.22
C ILE A 180 -20.31 15.40 1.55
N VAL A 181 -21.47 16.04 1.65
CA VAL A 181 -22.41 15.89 2.78
C VAL A 181 -23.78 15.53 2.22
N ARG A 182 -24.46 14.58 2.86
CA ARG A 182 -25.86 14.19 2.56
C ARG A 182 -26.73 14.47 3.77
N ILE A 183 -27.78 15.24 3.59
CA ILE A 183 -28.72 15.62 4.66
C ILE A 183 -30.09 15.06 4.30
N LYS A 184 -30.70 14.32 5.23
CA LYS A 184 -31.97 13.62 5.02
C LYS A 184 -32.95 13.97 6.14
N ASP A 185 -34.18 14.31 5.77
CA ASP A 185 -35.32 14.25 6.68
C ASP A 185 -35.60 12.78 7.03
N ARG A 186 -35.25 12.40 8.26
CA ARG A 186 -35.32 11.01 8.72
C ARG A 186 -36.74 10.60 9.07
N ASN A 187 -37.50 11.49 9.69
CA ASN A 187 -38.81 11.17 10.28
C ASN A 187 -40.00 11.71 9.47
N GLY A 188 -39.75 12.35 8.32
CA GLY A 188 -40.81 12.70 7.38
C GLY A 188 -41.61 13.92 7.82
N ASN A 189 -40.97 14.87 8.49
CA ASN A 189 -41.62 16.02 9.11
C ASN A 189 -41.18 17.36 8.51
N ALA A 190 -40.33 17.37 7.48
CA ALA A 190 -39.76 18.60 6.93
C ALA A 190 -40.78 19.50 6.21
N ASN A 191 -41.98 19.03 5.87
CA ASN A 191 -43.06 19.90 5.39
C ASN A 191 -43.67 20.78 6.50
N THR A 192 -43.68 20.29 7.73
CA THR A 192 -44.20 21.05 8.88
C THR A 192 -43.08 21.78 9.62
N ASN A 193 -41.93 21.11 9.75
CA ASN A 193 -40.77 21.56 10.50
C ASN A 193 -39.56 21.52 9.56
N ASN A 194 -39.47 22.51 8.68
CA ASN A 194 -38.45 22.60 7.64
C ASN A 194 -37.04 22.43 8.20
N ILE A 195 -36.19 21.76 7.42
CA ILE A 195 -34.77 21.64 7.72
C ILE A 195 -34.04 22.71 6.92
N THR A 196 -33.31 23.58 7.60
CA THR A 196 -32.46 24.59 6.96
C THR A 196 -31.04 24.08 6.91
N ILE A 197 -30.37 24.23 5.78
CA ILE A 197 -28.95 23.93 5.58
C ILE A 197 -28.24 25.27 5.47
N SER A 198 -27.45 25.63 6.48
CA SER A 198 -26.65 26.86 6.49
C SER A 198 -25.27 26.58 5.92
N GLY A 199 -24.85 27.38 4.94
CA GLY A 199 -23.53 27.27 4.31
C GLY A 199 -22.36 27.75 5.18
N ASN A 200 -22.66 28.32 6.36
CA ASN A 200 -21.67 28.73 7.37
C ASN A 200 -20.57 29.68 6.87
N GLY A 201 -20.96 30.65 6.05
CA GLY A 201 -20.04 31.61 5.41
C GLY A 201 -19.69 31.26 3.96
N ASN A 202 -19.87 30.00 3.55
CA ASN A 202 -19.77 29.58 2.16
C ASN A 202 -21.15 29.54 1.51
N ASN A 203 -21.27 29.99 0.26
CA ASN A 203 -22.55 29.91 -0.45
C ASN A 203 -22.84 28.46 -0.90
N ILE A 204 -24.13 28.14 -1.02
CA ILE A 204 -24.72 26.93 -1.56
C ILE A 204 -25.48 27.32 -2.83
N ASP A 205 -24.97 26.93 -4.01
CA ASP A 205 -25.50 27.33 -5.32
C ASP A 205 -25.78 28.85 -5.41
N GLY A 206 -24.88 29.65 -4.84
CA GLY A 206 -24.98 31.12 -4.82
C GLY A 206 -25.84 31.72 -3.68
N SER A 207 -26.50 30.89 -2.87
CA SER A 207 -27.30 31.32 -1.71
C SER A 207 -26.60 31.03 -0.38
N ALA A 208 -26.83 31.81 0.67
CA ALA A 208 -26.24 31.53 1.99
C ALA A 208 -26.80 30.24 2.65
N SER A 209 -27.97 29.77 2.20
CA SER A 209 -28.65 28.61 2.74
C SER A 209 -29.50 27.87 1.70
N ALA A 210 -29.74 26.59 1.93
CA ALA A 210 -30.73 25.77 1.25
C ALA A 210 -31.74 25.20 2.25
N SER A 211 -32.86 24.66 1.78
CA SER A 211 -33.89 24.08 2.64
C SER A 211 -34.35 22.72 2.11
N ILE A 212 -34.74 21.84 3.05
CA ILE A 212 -35.52 20.64 2.77
C ILE A 212 -36.90 20.88 3.35
N THR A 213 -37.90 20.94 2.48
CA THR A 213 -39.29 21.29 2.82
C THR A 213 -40.29 20.20 2.48
N THR A 214 -39.85 19.07 1.92
CA THR A 214 -40.69 17.91 1.67
C THR A 214 -40.44 16.85 2.72
N ASN A 215 -41.50 16.21 3.20
CA ASN A 215 -41.41 15.03 4.05
C ASN A 215 -40.55 13.95 3.39
N TYR A 216 -39.56 13.45 4.13
CA TYR A 216 -38.55 12.53 3.64
C TYR A 216 -37.72 13.10 2.49
N GLY A 217 -37.63 14.42 2.35
CA GLY A 217 -36.74 15.07 1.41
C GLY A 217 -35.26 14.89 1.78
N SER A 218 -34.38 15.09 0.83
CA SER A 218 -32.92 15.07 1.04
C SER A 218 -32.19 15.99 0.11
N SER A 219 -31.00 16.43 0.54
CA SER A 219 -30.05 17.15 -0.30
C SER A 219 -28.64 16.60 -0.12
N ALA A 220 -27.92 16.46 -1.22
CA ALA A 220 -26.50 16.10 -1.24
C ALA A 220 -25.71 17.23 -1.88
N MET A 221 -24.60 17.60 -1.25
CA MET A 221 -23.78 18.74 -1.65
C MET A 221 -22.31 18.35 -1.71
N ILE A 222 -21.56 19.00 -2.61
CA ILE A 222 -20.11 18.92 -2.68
C ILE A 222 -19.49 20.31 -2.52
N TYR A 223 -18.38 20.41 -1.79
CA TYR A 223 -17.62 21.65 -1.65
C TYR A 223 -16.47 21.74 -2.64
N SER A 224 -16.27 22.93 -3.20
CA SER A 224 -15.06 23.29 -3.95
C SER A 224 -14.33 24.44 -3.25
N SER A 225 -13.11 24.17 -2.81
CA SER A 225 -12.16 25.15 -2.25
C SER A 225 -11.65 26.15 -3.29
N VAL A 226 -11.72 25.82 -4.58
CA VAL A 226 -11.36 26.74 -5.67
C VAL A 226 -12.39 27.87 -5.81
N LEU A 227 -13.67 27.56 -5.59
CA LEU A 227 -14.78 28.50 -5.73
C LEU A 227 -15.31 28.99 -4.36
N ASP A 228 -14.78 28.44 -3.28
CA ASP A 228 -15.19 28.68 -1.90
C ASP A 228 -16.71 28.52 -1.67
N ALA A 229 -17.29 27.50 -2.32
CA ALA A 229 -18.72 27.30 -2.40
C ALA A 229 -19.12 25.82 -2.40
N TRP A 230 -20.36 25.58 -1.97
CA TRP A 230 -21.08 24.33 -2.04
C TRP A 230 -21.97 24.28 -3.29
N PHE A 231 -22.06 23.09 -3.88
CA PHE A 231 -22.90 22.82 -5.03
C PHE A 231 -23.84 21.66 -4.71
N THR A 232 -25.14 21.83 -4.95
CA THR A 232 -26.10 20.74 -4.82
C THR A 232 -25.95 19.78 -5.99
N ILE A 233 -25.67 18.51 -5.68
CA ILE A 233 -25.43 17.45 -6.68
C ILE A 233 -26.56 16.44 -6.75
N ALA A 234 -27.44 16.41 -5.75
CA ALA A 234 -28.68 15.66 -5.78
C ALA A 234 -29.67 16.25 -4.78
N PHE A 235 -30.96 16.25 -5.13
CA PHE A 235 -32.04 16.60 -4.21
C PHE A 235 -33.25 15.70 -4.45
N VAL A 236 -34.00 15.42 -3.39
CA VAL A 236 -35.30 14.77 -3.44
C VAL A 236 -36.29 15.71 -2.78
N ASN A 237 -37.29 16.10 -3.57
CA ASN A 237 -38.39 16.98 -3.18
C ASN A 237 -39.71 16.22 -3.12
#